data_AF-A0A8T0YWB2-F1
#
_entry.id   AF-A0A8T0YWB2-F1
#
_cell.length_a   1.000
_cell.length_b   1.000
_cell.length_c   1.000
_cell.angle_alpha   90.00
_cell.angle_beta   90.00
_cell.angle_gamma   90.00
#
_symmetry.space_group_name_H-M   'P 1'
#
loop_
_entity.id
_entity.type
_entity.pdbx_description
1 polymer ?
#
loop_
_entity_poly.entity_id
_entity_poly.type
_entity_poly.pdbx_seq_one_letter_code
_entity_poly.pdbx_strand_id
1 'polypeptide(L)'
;MLEHRQAADDAEDVGLFTIQEALQELELAFDHRTIIEDAYRRIQQQMLETTIARQFLPRDFTLSELYQVIQSVVPDFEEPNFIRKITSTRSRKGIVEEVRDEEGNLLSSNQYSQRPAQLYRFTELVPRLSIYT
;
A
#
# COMPACT_ATOMS: atom_id res chain seq x y z
N MET A 1 7.76 -12.23 0.46
CA MET A 1 9.18 -12.44 0.85
C MET A 1 9.38 -11.97 2.30
N LEU A 2 8.72 -12.63 3.25
CA LEU A 2 8.83 -12.43 4.72
C LEU A 2 8.72 -13.77 5.46
N GLU A 3 8.02 -14.74 4.86
CA GLU A 3 7.83 -16.12 5.33
C GLU A 3 9.11 -16.94 5.59
N HIS A 4 10.26 -16.48 5.10
CA HIS A 4 11.53 -17.20 5.24
C HIS A 4 12.48 -16.56 6.26
N ARG A 5 12.02 -15.61 7.07
CA ARG A 5 12.87 -15.01 8.11
C ARG A 5 13.11 -16.03 9.23
N GLN A 6 14.37 -16.17 9.62
CA GLN A 6 14.82 -17.00 10.74
C GLN A 6 15.46 -16.09 11.80
N ALA A 7 15.42 -16.55 13.04
CA ALA A 7 16.12 -15.90 14.14
C ALA A 7 17.64 -15.89 13.89
N ALA A 8 18.29 -14.79 14.29
CA ALA A 8 19.74 -14.69 14.29
C ALA A 8 20.31 -15.29 15.58
N ASP A 9 21.63 -15.22 15.75
CA ASP A 9 22.38 -15.78 16.87
C ASP A 9 22.00 -15.25 18.27
N ASP A 10 21.31 -14.12 18.35
CA ASP A 10 20.88 -13.45 19.57
C ASP A 10 19.39 -13.63 19.91
N ALA A 11 18.62 -14.33 19.07
CA ALA A 11 17.21 -14.60 19.28
C ALA A 11 16.89 -16.10 19.13
N GLU A 12 16.18 -16.67 20.10
CA GLU A 12 15.76 -18.09 20.02
C GLU A 12 14.52 -18.31 19.15
N ASP A 13 13.66 -17.29 19.00
CA ASP A 13 12.38 -17.39 18.28
C ASP A 13 12.08 -16.13 17.46
N VAL A 14 11.53 -16.31 16.25
CA VAL A 14 11.08 -15.25 15.34
C VAL A 14 9.75 -15.66 14.71
N GLY A 15 8.75 -14.81 14.90
CA GLY A 15 7.41 -14.97 14.32
C GLY A 15 6.96 -13.73 13.55
N LEU A 16 6.00 -13.94 12.65
CA LEU A 16 5.22 -12.85 12.05
C LEU A 16 3.93 -12.69 12.86
N PHE A 17 3.71 -11.48 13.35
CA PHE A 17 2.51 -11.10 14.09
C PHE A 17 1.82 -9.96 13.35
N THR A 18 0.49 -9.95 13.41
CA THR A 18 -0.28 -8.78 12.98
C THR A 18 -0.01 -7.60 13.91
N ILE A 19 -0.23 -6.39 13.41
CA ILE A 19 -0.12 -5.18 14.24
C ILE A 19 -1.10 -5.22 15.42
N GLN A 20 -2.27 -5.81 15.22
CA GLN A 20 -3.26 -5.96 16.28
C GLN A 20 -2.75 -6.89 17.39
N GLU A 21 -2.27 -8.09 17.06
CA GLU A 21 -1.70 -9.02 18.03
C GLU A 21 -0.54 -8.37 18.79
N ALA A 22 0.40 -7.73 18.09
CA ALA A 22 1.54 -7.07 18.71
C ALA A 22 1.13 -5.96 19.69
N LEU A 23 0.10 -5.17 19.35
CA LEU A 23 -0.34 -4.03 20.15
C LEU A 23 -1.38 -4.36 21.23
N GLN A 24 -2.06 -5.50 21.15
CA GLN A 24 -3.16 -5.84 22.08
C GLN A 24 -2.89 -7.08 22.92
N GLU A 25 -2.14 -8.05 22.39
CA GLU A 25 -2.04 -9.40 22.98
C GLU A 25 -0.63 -9.72 23.48
N LEU A 26 0.41 -9.18 22.84
CA LEU A 26 1.79 -9.47 23.22
C LEU A 26 2.32 -8.57 24.35
N GLU A 27 3.07 -9.18 25.26
CA GLU A 27 3.91 -8.47 26.23
C GLU A 27 5.24 -8.05 25.57
N LEU A 28 5.27 -6.82 25.06
CA LEU A 28 6.45 -6.27 24.40
C LEU A 28 7.45 -5.72 25.44
N ALA A 29 8.74 -5.99 25.23
CA ALA A 29 9.80 -5.52 26.11
C ALA A 29 9.96 -3.99 26.07
N PHE A 30 10.40 -3.41 27.20
CA PHE A 30 10.72 -1.98 27.34
C PHE A 30 9.60 -1.05 26.83
N ASP A 31 9.93 -0.12 25.94
CA ASP A 31 9.06 0.85 25.31
C ASP A 31 8.68 0.45 23.86
N HIS A 32 8.89 -0.81 23.48
CA HIS A 32 8.64 -1.28 22.11
C HIS A 32 7.19 -1.06 21.66
N ARG A 33 6.21 -1.11 22.58
CA ARG A 33 4.81 -0.79 22.27
C ARG A 33 4.68 0.62 21.71
N THR A 34 5.25 1.62 22.38
CA THR A 34 5.22 3.02 21.95
C THR A 34 5.94 3.21 20.62
N ILE A 35 7.10 2.57 20.44
CA ILE A 35 7.86 2.62 19.19
C ILE A 35 7.03 2.09 18.01
N ILE A 36 6.36 0.94 18.19
CA ILE A 36 5.52 0.34 17.15
C ILE A 36 4.30 1.19 16.87
N GLU A 37 3.63 1.74 17.90
CA GLU A 37 2.48 2.64 17.72
C GLU A 37 2.86 3.89 16.91
N ASP A 38 3.97 4.55 17.25
CA ASP A 38 4.45 5.74 16.56
C ASP A 38 4.87 5.42 15.11
N ALA A 39 5.58 4.30 14.91
CA ALA A 39 5.96 3.84 13.59
C ALA A 39 4.71 3.53 12.74
N TYR A 40 3.72 2.84 13.30
CA TYR A 40 2.50 2.47 12.61
C TYR A 40 1.70 3.72 12.20
N ARG A 41 1.54 4.70 13.09
CA ARG A 41 0.90 6.00 12.76
C ARG A 41 1.62 6.72 11.61
N ARG A 42 2.96 6.72 11.62
CA ARG A 42 3.74 7.33 10.55
C ARG A 42 3.58 6.59 9.22
N ILE A 43 3.55 5.26 9.24
CA ILE A 43 3.30 4.43 8.06
C ILE A 43 1.90 4.72 7.50
N GLN A 44 0.88 4.81 8.35
CA GLN A 44 -0.49 5.15 7.95
C GLN A 44 -0.54 6.51 7.23
N GLN A 45 0.13 7.54 7.77
CA GLN A 45 0.24 8.84 7.11
C GLN A 45 0.94 8.72 5.75
N GLN A 46 2.08 8.01 5.69
CA GLN A 46 2.81 7.82 4.44
C GLN A 46 2.00 7.06 3.38
N MET A 47 1.15 6.11 3.78
CA MET A 47 0.25 5.39 2.87
C MET A 47 -0.75 6.31 2.19
N LEU A 48 -1.20 7.37 2.87
CA LEU A 48 -2.19 8.32 2.35
C LEU A 48 -1.55 9.48 1.57
N GLU A 49 -0.33 9.88 1.94
CA GLU A 49 0.33 11.09 1.41
C GLU A 49 1.34 10.79 0.29
N THR A 50 1.79 9.54 0.16
CA THR A 50 2.88 9.16 -0.74
C THR A 50 2.51 7.97 -1.64
N THR A 51 3.43 7.60 -2.54
CA THR A 51 3.28 6.42 -3.41
C THR A 51 3.86 5.13 -2.81
N ILE A 52 4.07 5.08 -1.49
CA ILE A 52 4.67 3.91 -0.81
C ILE A 52 3.84 2.64 -0.98
N ALA A 53 2.52 2.76 -1.20
CA ALA A 53 1.63 1.65 -1.52
C ALA A 53 2.11 0.79 -2.71
N ARG A 54 2.89 1.39 -3.65
CA ARG A 54 3.57 0.69 -4.75
C ARG A 54 4.39 -0.51 -4.30
N GLN A 55 4.98 -0.46 -3.10
CA GLN A 55 5.86 -1.53 -2.60
C GLN A 55 5.10 -2.82 -2.26
N PHE A 56 3.78 -2.73 -2.08
CA PHE A 56 2.91 -3.87 -1.74
C PHE A 56 2.11 -4.38 -2.93
N LEU A 57 2.27 -3.76 -4.11
CA LEU A 57 1.52 -4.09 -5.31
C LEU A 57 2.44 -4.68 -6.38
N PRO A 58 1.91 -5.56 -7.26
CA PRO A 58 2.61 -5.94 -8.47
C PRO A 58 2.85 -4.70 -9.36
N ARG A 59 3.70 -4.86 -10.39
CA ARG A 59 3.98 -3.79 -11.36
C ARG A 59 2.69 -3.22 -11.97
N ASP A 60 1.76 -4.10 -12.32
CA ASP A 60 0.46 -3.76 -12.90
C ASP A 60 -0.63 -4.27 -11.97
N PHE A 61 -1.52 -3.38 -11.55
CA PHE A 61 -2.53 -3.64 -10.51
C PHE A 61 -3.86 -2.96 -10.85
N THR A 62 -4.93 -3.43 -10.24
CA THR A 62 -6.26 -2.84 -10.29
C THR A 62 -6.42 -1.79 -9.19
N LEU A 63 -7.29 -0.80 -9.39
CA LEU A 63 -7.54 0.21 -8.35
C LEU A 63 -8.20 -0.37 -7.09
N SER A 64 -8.88 -1.51 -7.20
CA SER A 64 -9.42 -2.24 -6.06
C SER A 64 -8.31 -2.86 -5.21
N GLU A 65 -7.26 -3.42 -5.81
CA GLU A 65 -6.10 -3.93 -5.07
C GLU A 65 -5.36 -2.79 -4.34
N LEU A 66 -5.18 -1.64 -5.00
CA LEU A 66 -4.60 -0.46 -4.34
C LEU A 66 -5.46 -0.01 -3.15
N TYR A 67 -6.78 0.04 -3.31
CA TYR A 67 -7.70 0.37 -2.21
C TYR A 67 -7.57 -0.60 -1.04
N GLN A 68 -7.53 -1.91 -1.32
CA GLN A 68 -7.37 -2.95 -0.31
C GLN A 68 -6.03 -2.87 0.43
N VAL A 69 -4.94 -2.54 -0.27
CA VAL A 69 -3.63 -2.33 0.35
C VAL A 69 -3.66 -1.13 1.30
N ILE A 70 -4.24 0.00 0.87
CA ILE A 70 -4.39 1.18 1.75
C ILE A 70 -5.24 0.82 2.96
N GLN A 71 -6.39 0.19 2.77
CA GLN A 71 -7.30 -0.17 3.86
C GLN A 71 -6.71 -1.20 4.82
N SER A 72 -5.84 -2.10 4.35
CA SER A 72 -5.16 -3.08 5.21
C SER A 72 -4.18 -2.41 6.19
N VAL A 73 -3.60 -1.27 5.81
CA VAL A 73 -2.67 -0.50 6.66
C VAL A 73 -3.39 0.62 7.42
N VAL A 74 -4.46 1.18 6.84
CA VAL A 74 -5.27 2.26 7.38
C VAL A 74 -6.72 1.77 7.48
N PRO A 75 -7.11 1.05 8.54
CA PRO A 75 -8.41 0.36 8.63
C PRO A 75 -9.63 1.29 8.57
N ASP A 76 -9.45 2.54 8.99
CA ASP A 76 -10.45 3.62 8.97
C ASP A 76 -10.50 4.37 7.64
N PHE A 77 -9.68 3.99 6.66
CA PHE A 77 -9.73 4.58 5.33
C PHE A 77 -11.01 4.19 4.59
N GLU A 78 -11.87 5.19 4.37
CA GLU A 78 -13.08 5.06 3.56
C GLU A 78 -13.12 6.17 2.50
N GLU A 79 -13.08 5.79 1.23
CA GLU A 79 -13.20 6.75 0.13
C GLU A 79 -14.15 6.21 -0.95
N PRO A 80 -15.46 6.50 -0.86
CA PRO A 80 -16.47 5.97 -1.78
C PRO A 80 -16.24 6.33 -3.24
N ASN A 81 -15.47 7.39 -3.50
CA ASN A 81 -15.17 7.89 -4.83
C ASN A 81 -13.69 7.69 -5.22
N PHE A 82 -13.03 6.70 -4.60
CA PHE A 82 -11.59 6.48 -4.74
C PHE A 82 -11.14 6.41 -6.19
N ILE A 83 -11.80 5.56 -6.98
CA ILE A 83 -11.51 5.36 -8.40
C ILE A 83 -11.58 6.68 -9.17
N ARG A 84 -12.60 7.50 -8.88
CA ARG A 84 -12.75 8.81 -9.54
C ARG A 84 -11.65 9.75 -9.10
N LYS A 85 -11.32 9.83 -7.80
CA LYS A 85 -10.30 10.76 -7.30
C LYS A 85 -8.91 10.46 -7.86
N ILE A 86 -8.52 9.18 -7.89
CA ILE A 86 -7.17 8.78 -8.33
C ILE A 86 -6.99 8.92 -9.86
N THR A 87 -8.06 8.72 -10.64
CA THR A 87 -8.02 8.88 -12.12
C THR A 87 -8.34 10.30 -12.58
N SER A 88 -9.05 11.10 -11.77
CA SER A 88 -9.43 12.48 -12.09
C SER A 88 -8.34 13.52 -11.78
N THR A 89 -7.16 13.12 -11.28
CA THR A 89 -5.99 14.01 -11.10
C THR A 89 -5.37 14.45 -12.46
N ARG A 90 -6.23 14.78 -13.44
CA ARG A 90 -5.92 15.06 -14.85
C ARG A 90 -5.11 16.34 -15.09
N SER A 91 -4.89 17.19 -14.08
CA SER A 91 -4.25 18.50 -14.32
C SER A 91 -2.73 18.52 -14.23
N ARG A 92 -2.06 17.47 -13.72
CA ARG A 92 -0.59 17.31 -13.79
C ARG A 92 -0.34 15.80 -13.72
N LYS A 93 0.24 15.21 -14.76
CA LYS A 93 0.61 13.77 -14.90
C LYS A 93 0.15 12.90 -13.71
N GLY A 94 -0.93 12.15 -13.89
CA GLY A 94 -1.57 11.37 -12.83
C GLY A 94 -0.60 10.45 -12.08
N ILE A 95 -0.95 10.12 -10.83
CA ILE A 95 -0.15 9.22 -9.97
C ILE A 95 -0.14 7.79 -10.55
N VAL A 96 -1.19 7.44 -11.29
CA VAL A 96 -1.34 6.17 -11.99
C VAL A 96 -1.65 6.40 -13.47
N GLU A 97 -1.20 5.48 -14.32
CA GLU A 97 -1.47 5.43 -15.74
C GLU A 97 -2.13 4.09 -16.13
N GLU A 98 -2.94 4.11 -17.19
CA GLU A 98 -3.58 2.91 -17.74
C GLU A 98 -2.55 2.03 -18.44
N VAL A 99 -2.55 0.73 -18.14
CA VAL A 99 -1.67 -0.22 -18.82
C VAL A 99 -2.28 -0.64 -20.16
N ARG A 100 -1.47 -0.62 -21.21
CA ARG A 100 -1.83 -0.99 -22.58
C ARG A 100 -0.91 -2.07 -23.14
N ASP A 101 -1.41 -2.88 -24.06
CA ASP A 101 -0.63 -3.84 -24.84
C ASP A 101 0.15 -3.16 -25.99
N GLU A 102 0.88 -3.94 -26.77
CA GLU A 102 1.67 -3.45 -27.93
C GLU A 102 0.80 -2.86 -29.04
N GLU A 103 -0.47 -3.26 -29.10
CA GLU A 103 -1.46 -2.78 -30.08
C GLU A 103 -2.20 -1.52 -29.58
N GLY A 104 -1.98 -1.13 -28.31
CA GLY A 104 -2.58 0.03 -27.67
C GLY A 104 -3.91 -0.26 -26.95
N ASN A 105 -4.35 -1.51 -26.89
CA ASN A 105 -5.57 -1.90 -26.18
C ASN A 105 -5.34 -1.89 -24.66
N LEU A 106 -6.40 -1.56 -23.92
CA LEU A 106 -6.36 -1.55 -22.46
C LEU A 106 -6.25 -2.97 -21.90
N LEU A 107 -5.28 -3.18 -21.00
CA LEU A 107 -5.13 -4.43 -20.28
C LEU A 107 -6.05 -4.50 -19.06
N SER A 108 -6.62 -5.67 -18.80
CA SER A 108 -7.47 -5.92 -17.65
C SER A 108 -7.13 -7.25 -16.99
N SER A 109 -7.46 -7.38 -15.70
CA SER A 109 -7.31 -8.61 -14.93
C SER A 109 -8.66 -9.07 -14.40
N ASN A 110 -8.88 -10.38 -14.42
CA ASN A 110 -10.01 -11.07 -13.80
C ASN A 110 -9.54 -12.04 -12.70
N GLN A 111 -8.32 -11.89 -12.21
CA GLN A 111 -7.70 -12.82 -11.25
C GLN A 111 -8.51 -12.95 -9.94
N TYR A 112 -9.10 -11.84 -9.48
CA TYR A 112 -9.84 -11.77 -8.21
C TYR A 112 -11.34 -11.45 -8.38
N SER A 113 -11.85 -11.39 -9.62
CA SER A 113 -13.25 -11.03 -9.90
C SER A 113 -13.73 -11.59 -11.25
N GLN A 114 -15.02 -11.96 -11.32
CA GLN A 114 -15.66 -12.37 -12.58
C GLN A 114 -15.76 -11.23 -13.61
N ARG A 115 -15.67 -9.97 -13.16
CA ARG A 115 -15.66 -8.80 -14.04
C ARG A 115 -14.22 -8.36 -14.28
N PRO A 116 -13.78 -8.20 -15.54
CA PRO A 116 -12.45 -7.70 -15.83
C PRO A 116 -12.29 -6.29 -15.27
N ALA A 117 -11.22 -6.07 -14.52
CA ALA A 117 -10.86 -4.79 -13.94
C ALA A 117 -9.65 -4.21 -14.68
N GLN A 118 -9.72 -2.94 -15.04
CA GLN A 118 -8.64 -2.23 -15.72
C GLN A 118 -7.34 -2.28 -14.92
N LEU A 119 -6.23 -2.60 -15.58
CA LEU A 119 -4.90 -2.52 -15.00
C LEU A 119 -4.32 -1.11 -15.12
N TYR A 120 -3.65 -0.71 -14.04
CA TYR A 120 -2.94 0.54 -13.87
C TYR A 120 -1.52 0.27 -13.38
N ARG A 121 -0.66 1.27 -13.56
CA ARG A 121 0.70 1.29 -13.04
C ARG A 121 0.99 2.66 -12.42
N PHE A 122 1.79 2.70 -11.36
CA PHE A 122 2.29 3.97 -10.83
C PHE A 122 3.19 4.67 -11.86
N THR A 123 2.99 5.96 -12.04
CA THR A 123 3.91 6.77 -12.86
C THR A 123 5.23 6.97 -12.12
N GLU A 124 6.30 7.32 -12.84
CA GLU A 124 7.60 7.64 -12.21
C GLU A 124 7.60 8.98 -11.45
N LEU A 125 6.44 9.63 -11.28
CA LEU A 125 6.34 10.80 -10.42
C LEU A 125 6.53 10.40 -8.97
N VAL A 126 7.69 10.76 -8.44
CA VAL A 126 7.86 10.97 -7.01
C VAL A 126 7.28 12.36 -6.71
N PRO A 127 6.17 12.48 -5.97
CA PRO A 127 5.68 13.78 -5.54
C PRO A 127 6.79 14.45 -4.74
N ARG A 128 7.37 15.54 -5.25
CA ARG A 128 8.23 16.38 -4.43
C ARG A 128 7.29 17.10 -3.47
N LEU A 129 7.24 16.65 -2.21
CA LEU A 129 6.63 17.41 -1.13
C LEU A 129 7.39 18.74 -1.02
N SER A 130 6.88 19.78 -1.68
CA SER A 130 7.37 21.15 -1.49
C SER A 130 6.66 21.71 -0.27
N ILE A 131 7.41 21.96 0.79
CA ILE A 131 6.99 22.75 1.96
C ILE A 131 6.84 24.25 1.65
N TYR A 132 7.04 24.65 0.40
CA TYR A 132 6.82 26.01 -0.11
C TYR A 132 5.84 25.95 -1.28
N THR A 133 4.54 25.96 -1.03
CA THR A 133 3.49 26.45 -1.95
C THR A 133 2.30 26.90 -1.12
#